data_AF-A0A2C9KKA8-F1
#
_entry.id   AF-A0A2C9KKA8-F1
#
_cell.length_a   1.000
_cell.length_b   1.000
_cell.length_c   1.000
_cell.angle_alpha   90.00
_cell.angle_beta   90.00
_cell.angle_gamma   90.00
#
_symmetry.space_group_name_H-M   'P 1'
#
loop_
_entity.id
_entity.type
_entity.pdbx_description
1 polymer ?
#
loop_
_entity_poly.entity_id
_entity_poly.type
_entity_poly.pdbx_seq_one_letter_code
_entity_poly.pdbx_strand_id
1 'polypeptide(L)'
;MVDLRGQFVVEQIRLTNRQDVYQGIIVARRLRNFDIEIFQEDPRNLVNFPNITGEVCYHQNAPLEPGTFNFTCPVPIIGRFVRLVMRPSASDVIHICELEVLASSSRVQDFYYTLKENTELQGTPLDEMTFRDSSSCLQECLQRRLTDYCTAFNWVTSTRLCRLFSVNPSLSITANLTFVLGTYFYIEISTFG
;
A
#
# COMPACT_ATOMS: atom_id res chain seq x y z
N MET A 1 -11.21 -12.44 -0.48
CA MET A 1 -10.01 -11.60 -0.38
C MET A 1 -10.21 -10.40 -1.30
N VAL A 2 -9.78 -9.22 -0.87
CA VAL A 2 -9.88 -7.96 -1.59
C VAL A 2 -8.48 -7.37 -1.76
N ASP A 3 -8.15 -6.89 -2.97
CA ASP A 3 -6.95 -6.09 -3.26
C ASP A 3 -7.35 -4.61 -3.26
N LEU A 4 -6.79 -3.83 -2.34
CA LEU A 4 -7.06 -2.39 -2.20
C LEU A 4 -6.35 -1.53 -3.26
N ARG A 5 -5.50 -2.13 -4.11
CA ARG A 5 -4.69 -1.47 -5.15
C ARG A 5 -3.63 -0.49 -4.61
N GLY A 6 -3.37 -0.52 -3.32
CA GLY A 6 -2.37 0.27 -2.62
C GLY A 6 -2.30 -0.14 -1.15
N GLN A 7 -1.29 0.30 -0.43
CA GLN A 7 -1.23 0.09 1.01
C GLN A 7 -1.99 1.18 1.75
N PHE A 8 -2.73 0.77 2.76
CA PHE A 8 -3.53 1.64 3.62
C PHE A 8 -3.30 1.27 5.08
N VAL A 9 -3.46 2.24 5.97
CA VAL A 9 -3.55 1.98 7.41
C VAL A 9 -5.00 1.59 7.71
N VAL A 10 -5.25 0.29 7.81
CA VAL A 10 -6.56 -0.29 8.07
C VAL A 10 -6.84 -0.27 9.57
N GLU A 11 -7.96 0.32 9.95
CA GLU A 11 -8.36 0.48 11.35
C GLU A 11 -9.62 -0.33 11.68
N GLN A 12 -10.53 -0.41 10.72
CA GLN A 12 -11.81 -1.09 10.91
C GLN A 12 -12.28 -1.75 9.62
N ILE A 13 -13.03 -2.83 9.79
CA ILE A 13 -13.69 -3.57 8.71
C ILE A 13 -15.18 -3.58 8.99
N ARG A 14 -16.00 -3.15 8.03
CA ARG A 14 -17.45 -3.28 8.10
C ARG A 14 -17.90 -4.41 7.19
N LEU A 15 -18.57 -5.39 7.77
CA LEU A 15 -18.99 -6.61 7.08
C LEU A 15 -20.50 -6.74 7.14
N THR A 16 -21.14 -6.87 5.98
CA THR A 16 -22.57 -7.19 5.90
C THR A 16 -22.73 -8.67 5.63
N ASN A 17 -23.29 -9.39 6.59
CA ASN A 17 -23.62 -10.79 6.48
C ASN A 17 -24.95 -10.99 5.75
N ARG A 18 -25.13 -12.19 5.22
CA ARG A 18 -26.35 -12.61 4.50
C ARG A 18 -27.57 -12.48 5.41
N GLN A 19 -28.71 -12.04 4.86
CA GLN A 19 -29.91 -11.74 5.66
C GLN A 19 -31.12 -12.64 5.39
N ASP A 20 -31.05 -13.51 4.39
CA ASP A 20 -32.15 -14.41 4.03
C ASP A 20 -32.18 -15.69 4.88
N VAL A 21 -33.37 -16.28 4.91
CA VAL A 21 -33.66 -17.58 5.50
C VAL A 21 -33.94 -18.56 4.37
N TYR A 22 -33.18 -19.65 4.32
CA TYR A 22 -33.35 -20.70 3.31
C TYR A 22 -33.83 -21.98 3.99
N GLN A 23 -35.00 -22.49 3.60
CA GLN A 23 -35.60 -23.70 4.17
C GLN A 23 -35.73 -23.66 5.72
N GLY A 24 -36.07 -22.48 6.27
CA GLY A 24 -36.18 -22.28 7.72
C GLY A 24 -34.84 -22.12 8.45
N ILE A 25 -33.70 -22.14 7.73
CA ILE A 25 -32.37 -21.96 8.30
C ILE A 25 -31.89 -20.53 8.08
N ILE A 26 -31.48 -19.87 9.17
CA ILE A 26 -30.79 -18.57 9.12
C ILE A 26 -29.38 -18.80 8.57
N VAL A 27 -29.19 -18.51 7.27
CA VAL A 27 -27.94 -18.83 6.56
C VAL A 27 -26.74 -18.04 7.11
N ALA A 28 -27.01 -16.85 7.67
CA ALA A 28 -26.03 -15.96 8.30
C ALA A 28 -25.12 -16.67 9.32
N ARG A 29 -25.69 -17.60 10.10
CA ARG A 29 -24.99 -18.34 11.19
C ARG A 29 -23.92 -19.32 10.71
N ARG A 30 -23.81 -19.51 9.39
CA ARG A 30 -22.70 -20.26 8.79
C ARG A 30 -21.38 -19.52 8.94
N LEU A 31 -21.41 -18.19 8.90
CA LEU A 31 -20.22 -17.37 9.07
C LEU A 31 -19.83 -17.32 10.55
N ARG A 32 -18.83 -18.13 10.92
CA ARG A 32 -18.33 -18.33 12.28
C ARG A 32 -16.87 -18.77 12.23
N ASN A 33 -16.18 -18.69 13.38
CA ASN A 33 -14.78 -19.07 13.52
C ASN A 33 -13.90 -18.63 12.33
N PHE A 34 -13.90 -17.33 12.06
CA PHE A 34 -13.16 -16.74 10.96
C PHE A 34 -12.20 -15.67 11.44
N ASP A 35 -11.16 -15.46 10.64
CA ASP A 35 -10.23 -14.34 10.80
C ASP A 35 -10.40 -13.35 9.67
N ILE A 36 -10.23 -12.08 10.02
CA ILE A 36 -9.95 -11.01 9.07
C ILE A 36 -8.47 -10.71 9.16
N GLU A 37 -7.76 -11.06 8.10
CA GLU A 37 -6.31 -10.96 8.00
C GLU A 37 -5.93 -9.89 6.98
N ILE A 38 -4.81 -9.23 7.22
CA ILE A 38 -4.28 -8.16 6.38
C ILE A 38 -2.87 -8.53 5.96
N PHE A 39 -2.57 -8.31 4.67
CA PHE A 39 -1.25 -8.55 4.07
C PHE A 39 -0.77 -7.31 3.34
N GLN A 40 0.53 -7.03 3.43
CA GLN A 40 1.19 -5.97 2.65
C GLN A 40 1.42 -6.38 1.20
N GLU A 41 1.78 -7.64 0.97
CA GLU A 41 2.01 -8.24 -0.35
C GLU A 41 0.92 -9.24 -0.72
N ASP A 42 0.82 -9.60 -2.00
CA ASP A 42 -0.18 -10.58 -2.46
C ASP A 42 0.16 -11.97 -1.90
N PRO A 43 -0.65 -12.52 -0.96
CA PRO A 43 -0.33 -13.78 -0.33
C PRO A 43 -0.40 -14.96 -1.31
N ARG A 44 -1.03 -14.81 -2.49
CA ARG A 44 -1.11 -15.86 -3.51
C ARG A 44 0.22 -16.17 -4.17
N ASN A 45 1.19 -15.25 -4.09
CA ASN A 45 2.54 -15.44 -4.62
C ASN A 45 3.46 -16.17 -3.63
N LEU A 46 3.00 -16.41 -2.40
CA LEU A 46 3.79 -17.06 -1.36
C LEU A 46 3.64 -18.58 -1.45
N VAL A 47 4.76 -19.29 -1.27
CA VAL A 47 4.88 -20.76 -1.45
C VAL A 47 3.85 -21.55 -0.63
N ASN A 48 3.41 -21.01 0.51
CA ASN A 48 2.53 -21.70 1.46
C ASN A 48 1.06 -21.31 1.33
N PHE A 49 0.65 -20.61 0.27
CA PHE A 49 -0.76 -20.25 0.06
C PHE A 49 -1.64 -21.51 -0.18
N PRO A 50 -2.84 -21.61 0.42
CA PRO A 50 -3.53 -20.63 1.27
C PRO A 50 -3.19 -20.71 2.77
N ASN A 51 -2.36 -21.65 3.18
CA ASN A 51 -1.94 -21.93 4.57
C ASN A 51 -0.89 -20.93 5.12
N ILE A 52 -1.04 -19.66 4.76
CA ILE A 52 -0.30 -18.55 5.34
C ILE A 52 -1.26 -17.72 6.17
N THR A 53 -0.82 -17.14 7.28
CA THR A 53 -1.65 -16.24 8.10
C THR A 53 -1.09 -14.83 7.97
N GLY A 54 -1.94 -13.88 7.61
CA GLY A 54 -1.58 -12.46 7.60
C GLY A 54 -1.57 -11.88 9.01
N GLU A 55 -1.41 -10.57 9.12
CA GLU A 55 -1.63 -9.91 10.41
C GLU A 55 -3.13 -9.94 10.73
N VAL A 56 -3.50 -10.50 11.88
CA VAL A 56 -4.90 -10.72 12.25
C VAL A 56 -5.49 -9.42 12.80
N CYS A 57 -6.34 -8.77 12.01
CA CYS A 57 -7.12 -7.62 12.48
C CYS A 57 -8.20 -8.05 13.47
N TYR A 58 -8.92 -9.14 13.19
CA TYR A 58 -10.00 -9.56 14.07
C TYR A 58 -10.25 -11.07 13.97
N HIS A 59 -10.56 -11.68 15.11
CA HIS A 59 -10.94 -13.09 15.22
C HIS A 59 -12.37 -13.21 15.76
N GLN A 60 -13.25 -13.87 15.01
CA GLN A 60 -14.64 -14.08 15.38
C GLN A 60 -14.91 -15.57 15.62
N ASN A 61 -15.12 -15.96 16.89
CA ASN A 61 -15.46 -17.34 17.24
C ASN A 61 -16.93 -17.68 16.99
N ALA A 62 -17.84 -16.90 17.54
CA ALA A 62 -19.27 -17.20 17.52
C ALA A 62 -19.88 -16.97 16.11
N PRO A 63 -20.99 -17.66 15.77
CA PRO A 63 -21.76 -17.34 14.58
C PRO A 63 -22.21 -15.88 14.54
N LEU A 64 -22.14 -15.28 13.35
CA LEU A 64 -22.77 -13.99 13.10
C LEU A 64 -24.25 -14.16 12.77
N GLU A 65 -25.05 -13.23 13.28
CA GLU A 65 -26.46 -13.11 12.91
C GLU A 65 -26.62 -12.35 11.58
N PRO A 66 -27.84 -12.29 11.01
CA PRO A 66 -28.16 -11.38 9.92
C PRO A 66 -27.85 -9.92 10.30
N GLY A 67 -27.13 -9.19 9.44
CA GLY A 67 -26.90 -7.77 9.64
C GLY A 67 -25.53 -7.28 9.22
N THR A 68 -25.22 -6.05 9.63
CA THR A 68 -23.94 -5.38 9.38
C THR A 68 -23.18 -5.21 10.69
N PHE A 69 -21.91 -5.60 10.69
CA PHE A 69 -21.04 -5.63 11.87
C PHE A 69 -19.77 -4.83 11.60
N ASN A 70 -19.31 -4.10 12.61
CA ASN A 70 -18.05 -3.38 12.59
C ASN A 70 -17.02 -4.15 13.43
N PHE A 71 -15.90 -4.48 12.81
CA PHE A 71 -14.76 -5.15 13.43
C PHE A 71 -13.60 -4.18 13.48
N THR A 72 -13.23 -3.77 14.69
CA THR A 72 -12.12 -2.82 14.90
C THR A 72 -10.84 -3.62 15.15
N CYS A 73 -9.78 -3.30 14.41
CA CYS A 73 -8.48 -3.93 14.66
C CYS A 73 -7.94 -3.44 16.01
N PRO A 74 -7.32 -4.30 16.85
CA PRO A 74 -6.74 -3.90 18.13
C PRO A 74 -5.70 -2.78 18.01
N VAL A 75 -4.98 -2.79 16.89
CA VAL A 75 -4.03 -1.76 16.46
C VAL A 75 -4.25 -1.49 14.98
N PRO A 76 -3.98 -0.28 14.47
CA PRO A 76 -4.01 -0.02 13.03
C PRO A 76 -2.97 -0.86 12.29
N ILE A 77 -3.35 -1.49 11.18
CA ILE A 77 -2.50 -2.42 10.42
C ILE A 77 -2.25 -1.86 9.02
N ILE A 78 -0.99 -1.80 8.60
CA ILE A 78 -0.64 -1.41 7.23
C ILE A 78 -0.79 -2.62 6.30
N GLY A 79 -1.60 -2.50 5.26
CA GLY A 79 -1.70 -3.54 4.24
C GLY A 79 -2.45 -3.15 2.97
N ARG A 80 -2.31 -4.01 1.95
CA ARG A 80 -2.93 -3.90 0.63
C ARG A 80 -4.02 -4.95 0.41
N PHE A 81 -3.88 -6.15 0.98
CA PHE A 81 -4.82 -7.24 0.79
C PHE A 81 -5.53 -7.56 2.09
N VAL A 82 -6.87 -7.65 2.02
CA VAL A 82 -7.70 -8.05 3.16
C VAL A 82 -8.35 -9.40 2.85
N ARG A 83 -8.15 -10.37 3.75
CA ARG A 83 -8.65 -11.74 3.60
C ARG A 83 -9.55 -12.10 4.76
N LEU A 84 -10.81 -12.38 4.46
CA LEU A 84 -11.68 -13.12 5.36
C LEU A 84 -11.50 -14.62 5.11
N VAL A 85 -11.20 -15.39 6.15
CA VAL A 85 -10.98 -16.84 6.05
C VAL A 85 -11.63 -17.56 7.24
N MET A 86 -12.46 -18.56 6.96
CA MET A 86 -12.99 -19.46 8.00
C MET A 86 -11.93 -20.51 8.35
N ARG A 87 -11.70 -20.71 9.65
CA ARG A 87 -10.74 -21.69 10.15
C ARG A 87 -11.28 -23.12 9.98
N PRO A 88 -10.42 -24.15 9.91
CA PRO A 88 -10.80 -25.51 9.48
C PRO A 88 -11.93 -26.19 10.26
N SER A 89 -12.21 -25.78 11.51
CA SER A 89 -13.33 -26.33 12.28
C SER A 89 -14.70 -25.77 11.87
N ALA A 90 -14.75 -24.83 10.92
CA ALA A 90 -15.98 -24.33 10.32
C ALA A 90 -16.03 -24.74 8.84
N SER A 91 -16.56 -25.92 8.55
CA SER A 91 -16.65 -26.52 7.21
C SER A 91 -17.83 -25.99 6.37
N ASP A 92 -18.29 -24.77 6.65
CA ASP A 92 -19.43 -24.18 5.94
C ASP A 92 -18.96 -23.24 4.81
N VAL A 93 -19.86 -22.97 3.87
CA VAL A 93 -19.60 -22.04 2.76
C VAL A 93 -19.62 -20.60 3.28
N ILE A 94 -18.55 -19.85 3.00
CA ILE A 94 -18.47 -18.41 3.26
C ILE A 94 -19.42 -17.68 2.30
N HIS A 95 -20.37 -16.95 2.86
CA HIS A 95 -21.20 -15.99 2.13
C HIS A 95 -21.21 -14.67 2.88
N ILE A 96 -20.91 -13.60 2.16
CA ILE A 96 -20.97 -12.22 2.65
C ILE A 96 -21.66 -11.37 1.59
N CYS A 97 -22.40 -10.36 2.01
CA CYS A 97 -23.02 -9.41 1.09
C CYS A 97 -22.06 -8.28 0.73
N GLU A 98 -21.33 -7.76 1.71
CA GLU A 98 -20.43 -6.61 1.54
C GLU A 98 -19.25 -6.72 2.52
N LEU A 99 -18.06 -6.30 2.08
CA LEU A 99 -16.89 -6.09 2.95
C LEU A 99 -16.28 -4.72 2.62
N GLU A 100 -16.32 -3.82 3.58
CA GLU A 100 -15.82 -2.47 3.48
C GLU A 100 -14.60 -2.32 4.39
N VAL A 101 -13.53 -1.75 3.83
CA VAL A 101 -12.29 -1.49 4.56
C VAL A 101 -12.27 -0.02 4.92
N LEU A 102 -12.40 0.28 6.22
CA LEU A 102 -12.28 1.63 6.76
C LEU A 102 -10.83 1.85 7.16
N ALA A 103 -10.13 2.54 6.28
CA ALA A 103 -8.74 2.92 6.46
C ALA A 103 -8.62 4.44 6.61
N SER A 104 -7.55 4.88 7.27
CA SER A 104 -7.21 6.30 7.30
C SER A 104 -6.95 6.82 5.89
N SER A 105 -7.20 8.11 5.66
CA SER A 105 -7.08 8.75 4.34
C SER A 105 -5.65 8.78 3.80
N SER A 106 -4.63 8.45 4.60
CA SER A 106 -3.26 8.31 4.14
C SER A 106 -3.09 6.96 3.45
N ARG A 107 -3.09 6.98 2.10
CA ARG A 107 -2.43 5.93 1.33
C ARG A 107 -0.96 5.91 1.74
N VAL A 108 -0.48 4.78 2.22
CA VAL A 108 0.96 4.53 2.31
C VAL A 108 1.38 4.23 0.89
N GLN A 109 1.65 5.27 0.12
CA GLN A 109 2.09 5.14 -1.25
C GLN A 109 3.60 4.94 -1.21
N ASP A 110 4.06 3.72 -1.43
CA ASP A 110 5.49 3.43 -1.57
C ASP A 110 5.98 4.05 -2.88
N PHE A 111 6.68 5.18 -2.77
CA PHE A 111 7.35 5.81 -3.89
C PHE A 111 8.76 5.23 -4.00
N TYR A 112 8.98 4.39 -5.01
CA TYR A 112 10.30 3.83 -5.29
C TYR A 112 11.07 4.78 -6.20
N TYR A 113 12.37 4.98 -5.93
CA TYR A 113 13.25 5.77 -6.78
C TYR A 113 14.37 4.89 -7.32
N THR A 114 14.68 5.03 -8.62
CA THR A 114 15.88 4.46 -9.22
C THR A 114 17.02 5.47 -9.13
N LEU A 115 18.19 5.00 -8.69
CA LEU A 115 19.45 5.74 -8.72
C LEU A 115 20.17 5.55 -10.07
N LYS A 116 20.65 6.64 -10.66
CA LYS A 116 21.64 6.67 -11.73
C LYS A 116 22.88 7.40 -11.26
N GLU A 117 23.98 6.67 -11.11
CA GLU A 117 25.25 7.23 -10.68
C GLU A 117 25.92 8.07 -11.77
N ASN A 118 26.70 9.06 -11.35
CA ASN A 118 27.45 9.99 -12.21
C ASN A 118 26.59 10.59 -13.33
N THR A 119 25.32 10.85 -13.03
CA THR A 119 24.31 11.30 -13.97
C THR A 119 23.62 12.52 -13.39
N GLU A 120 23.39 13.51 -14.24
CA GLU A 120 22.66 14.73 -13.91
C GLU A 120 21.50 14.91 -14.88
N LEU A 121 20.32 15.21 -14.35
CA LEU A 121 19.23 15.73 -15.16
C LEU A 121 19.44 17.23 -15.43
N GLN A 122 19.56 17.57 -16.71
CA GLN A 122 19.59 18.95 -17.19
C GLN A 122 18.16 19.49 -17.28
N GLY A 123 17.92 20.63 -16.64
CA GLY A 123 16.61 21.26 -16.61
C GLY A 123 16.55 22.37 -15.58
N THR A 124 15.40 23.06 -15.52
CA THR A 124 15.16 24.03 -14.44
C THR A 124 14.62 23.26 -13.23
N PRO A 125 15.33 23.27 -12.09
CA PRO A 125 14.83 22.63 -10.89
C PRO A 125 13.63 23.40 -10.31
N LEU A 126 12.74 22.67 -9.64
CA LEU A 126 11.66 23.24 -8.83
C LEU A 126 12.23 24.07 -7.68
N ASP A 127 13.28 23.54 -7.06
CA ASP A 127 13.97 24.15 -5.93
C ASP A 127 15.41 23.62 -5.83
N GLU A 128 16.28 24.39 -5.21
CA GLU A 128 17.67 24.05 -4.96
C GLU A 128 18.03 24.31 -3.49
N MET A 129 18.54 23.28 -2.83
CA MET A 129 18.87 23.36 -1.40
C MET A 129 20.10 22.52 -1.06
N THR A 130 20.74 22.80 0.06
CA THR A 130 21.86 21.99 0.55
C THR A 130 21.42 21.08 1.69
N PHE A 131 21.72 19.78 1.60
CA PHE A 131 21.42 18.80 2.64
C PHE A 131 22.69 18.14 3.18
N ARG A 132 22.56 17.23 4.15
CA ARG A 132 23.69 16.42 4.65
C ARG A 132 23.99 15.22 3.75
N ASP A 133 22.93 14.62 3.22
CA ASP A 133 22.96 13.37 2.45
C ASP A 133 21.81 13.33 1.44
N SER A 134 21.88 12.39 0.50
CA SER A 134 20.85 12.18 -0.51
C SER A 134 19.53 11.69 0.08
N SER A 135 19.55 11.02 1.23
CA SER A 135 18.33 10.58 1.91
C SER A 135 17.48 11.75 2.38
N SER A 136 18.09 12.81 2.89
CA SER A 136 17.41 14.06 3.26
C SER A 136 16.79 14.76 2.03
N CYS A 137 17.52 14.77 0.91
CA CYS A 137 17.01 15.27 -0.37
C CYS A 137 15.81 14.46 -0.88
N LEU A 138 15.88 13.12 -0.77
CA LEU A 138 14.76 12.23 -1.08
C LEU A 138 13.54 12.53 -0.21
N GLN A 139 13.73 12.67 1.11
CA GLN A 139 12.63 12.97 2.03
C GLN A 139 11.93 14.28 1.67
N GLU A 140 12.68 15.32 1.32
CA GLU A 140 12.08 16.56 0.84
C GLU A 140 11.26 16.35 -0.45
N CYS A 141 11.81 15.62 -1.43
CA CYS A 141 11.10 15.35 -2.67
C CYS A 141 9.79 14.58 -2.41
N LEU A 142 9.82 13.59 -1.49
CA LEU A 142 8.63 12.86 -1.06
C LEU A 142 7.58 13.77 -0.40
N GLN A 143 8.00 14.70 0.45
CA GLN A 143 7.10 15.68 1.07
C GLN A 143 6.44 16.59 0.02
N ARG A 144 7.20 17.01 -1.00
CA ARG A 144 6.71 17.86 -2.09
C ARG A 144 6.08 17.10 -3.25
N ARG A 145 5.94 15.78 -3.13
CA ARG A 145 5.41 14.93 -4.20
C ARG A 145 3.95 15.24 -4.56
N LEU A 146 3.15 15.58 -3.54
CA LEU A 146 1.72 15.86 -3.70
C LEU A 146 1.41 17.33 -3.98
N THR A 147 2.31 18.24 -3.59
CA THR A 147 2.13 19.69 -3.78
C THR A 147 2.75 20.17 -5.08
N ASP A 148 4.02 19.82 -5.31
CA ASP A 148 4.85 20.35 -6.39
C ASP A 148 5.22 19.27 -7.42
N TYR A 149 4.64 18.07 -7.29
CA TYR A 149 4.91 16.93 -8.16
C TYR A 149 6.40 16.56 -8.24
N CYS A 150 7.15 16.68 -7.14
CA CYS A 150 8.55 16.28 -7.12
C CYS A 150 8.70 14.77 -7.34
N THR A 151 9.17 14.37 -8.52
CA THR A 151 9.29 12.97 -8.95
C THR A 151 10.74 12.57 -9.23
N ALA A 152 11.67 13.52 -9.18
CA ALA A 152 13.09 13.26 -9.37
C ALA A 152 13.97 14.31 -8.68
N PHE A 153 15.23 13.98 -8.45
CA PHE A 153 16.21 14.95 -7.93
C PHE A 153 17.64 14.62 -8.36
N ASN A 154 18.48 15.65 -8.48
CA ASN A 154 19.94 15.51 -8.55
C ASN A 154 20.54 15.72 -7.16
N TRP A 155 21.51 14.89 -6.80
CA TRP A 155 22.33 15.03 -5.62
C TRP A 155 23.80 15.17 -6.01
N VAL A 156 24.37 16.35 -5.78
CA VAL A 156 25.78 16.64 -6.07
C VAL A 156 26.59 16.42 -4.79
N THR A 157 27.40 15.36 -4.76
CA THR A 157 28.11 14.92 -3.55
C THR A 157 29.13 15.93 -3.03
N SER A 158 29.83 16.64 -3.92
CA SER A 158 30.90 17.59 -3.57
C SER A 158 30.37 18.85 -2.89
N THR A 159 29.22 19.35 -3.31
CA THR A 159 28.59 20.58 -2.79
C THR A 159 27.43 20.28 -1.85
N ARG A 160 27.02 19.01 -1.74
CA ARG A 160 25.81 18.57 -1.05
C ARG A 160 24.54 19.26 -1.55
N LEU A 161 24.55 19.64 -2.82
CA LEU A 161 23.45 20.33 -3.46
C LEU A 161 22.39 19.31 -3.91
N CYS A 162 21.16 19.56 -3.51
CA CYS A 162 19.96 18.86 -3.89
C CYS A 162 19.16 19.76 -4.84
N ARG A 163 18.87 19.25 -6.03
CA ARG A 163 18.03 19.93 -7.02
C ARG A 163 16.80 19.08 -7.27
N LEU A 164 15.62 19.60 -6.96
CA LEU A 164 14.36 18.88 -7.10
C LEU A 164 13.75 19.11 -8.49
N PHE A 165 13.10 18.10 -9.06
CA PHE A 165 12.47 18.19 -10.38
C PHE A 165 11.08 17.55 -10.38
N SER A 166 10.17 18.16 -11.15
CA SER A 166 8.91 17.55 -11.57
C SER A 166 9.09 17.03 -12.99
N VAL A 167 9.38 15.73 -13.10
CA VAL A 167 9.42 15.02 -14.38
C VAL A 167 8.26 14.04 -14.49
N ASN A 168 7.84 13.72 -15.70
CA ASN A 168 6.91 12.61 -15.91
C ASN A 168 7.72 11.30 -15.94
N PRO A 169 7.59 10.41 -14.93
CA PRO A 169 8.38 9.18 -14.86
C PRO A 169 8.05 8.18 -15.97
N SER A 170 6.92 8.34 -16.68
CA SER A 170 6.53 7.48 -17.79
C SER A 170 7.11 7.91 -19.14
N LEU A 171 7.78 9.07 -19.23
CA LEU A 171 8.43 9.54 -20.44
C LEU A 171 9.93 9.26 -20.42
N SER A 172 10.49 8.98 -21.60
CA SER A 172 11.94 8.88 -21.75
C SER A 172 12.58 10.25 -21.54
N ILE A 173 13.37 10.36 -20.48
CA ILE A 173 14.14 11.58 -20.15
C ILE A 173 15.61 11.49 -20.56
N THR A 174 16.00 10.42 -21.27
CA THR A 174 17.41 10.12 -21.57
C THR A 174 18.12 11.24 -22.34
N ALA A 175 17.39 11.99 -23.18
CA ALA A 175 17.94 13.14 -23.91
C ALA A 175 18.38 14.30 -22.99
N ASN A 176 17.86 14.36 -21.77
CA ASN A 176 18.16 15.42 -20.80
C ASN A 176 19.14 14.95 -19.73
N LEU A 177 19.61 13.70 -19.79
CA LEU A 177 20.58 13.17 -18.86
C LEU A 177 21.99 13.36 -19.41
N THR A 178 22.87 13.93 -18.59
CA THR A 178 24.30 14.06 -18.91
C THR A 178 25.15 13.33 -17.89
N PHE A 179 26.32 12.87 -18.31
CA PHE A 179 27.28 12.27 -17.40
C PHE A 179 28.03 13.37 -16.64
N VAL A 180 27.91 13.37 -15.32
CA VAL A 180 28.57 14.32 -14.42
C VAL A 180 29.09 13.56 -13.21
N LEU A 181 30.42 13.48 -13.11
CA LEU A 181 31.09 12.75 -12.03
C LEU A 181 30.73 13.34 -10.67
N GLY A 182 30.33 12.48 -9.72
CA GLY A 182 29.97 12.90 -8.37
C GLY A 182 28.54 13.44 -8.24
N THR A 183 27.71 13.32 -9.29
CA THR A 183 26.27 13.62 -9.24
C THR A 183 25.46 12.34 -9.33
N TYR A 184 24.46 12.21 -8.46
CA TYR A 184 23.54 11.08 -8.41
C TYR A 184 22.14 11.55 -8.76
N PHE A 185 21.55 10.96 -9.80
CA PHE A 185 20.20 11.27 -10.22
C PHE A 185 19.23 10.20 -9.73
N TYR A 186 18.17 10.63 -9.06
CA TYR A 186 17.11 9.76 -8.56
C TYR A 186 15.81 10.09 -9.27
N ILE A 187 15.07 9.07 -9.73
CA ILE A 187 13.76 9.24 -10.37
C ILE A 187 12.76 8.20 -9.88
N GLU A 188 11.53 8.64 -9.64
CA GLU A 188 10.40 7.79 -9.26
C GLU A 188 10.15 6.70 -10.32
N ILE A 189 9.97 5.46 -9.87
CA ILE A 189 9.57 4.33 -10.70
C ILE A 189 8.06 4.31 -10.74
N SER A 190 7.47 4.44 -11.92
CA SER A 190 6.05 4.15 -12.08
C SER A 190 5.84 2.63 -11.97
N THR A 191 5.50 2.13 -10.79
CA THR A 191 5.02 0.76 -10.62
C THR A 191 3.57 0.69 -11.12
N PHE A 192 3.39 0.61 -12.44
CA PHE A 192 2.16 0.06 -12.99
C PHE A 192 2.28 -1.47 -12.88
N GLY A 193 1.69 -2.02 -11.82
CA GLY A 193 1.53 -3.46 -11.58
C GLY A 193 0.11 -3.78 -11.11
#